data_AF-A0AAV8XGP4-F1
#
_entry.id   AF-A0AAV8XGP4-F1
#
_cell.length_a   1.000
_cell.length_b   1.000
_cell.length_c   1.000
_cell.angle_alpha   90.00
_cell.angle_beta   90.00
_cell.angle_gamma   90.00
#
_symmetry.space_group_name_H-M   'P 1'
#
loop_
_entity.id
_entity.type
_entity.pdbx_description
1 polymer ?
#
loop_
_entity_poly.entity_id
_entity_poly.type
_entity_poly.pdbx_seq_one_letter_code
_entity_poly.pdbx_strand_id
1 'polypeptide(L)'
;MIVDEMADKDKSKQLQPKNIPKDGQVIMAIMKEMGITEYEPKTIVQLTEFVYRYATSILEEARMYANNSKKKFLDADDVRLALQLTSESTFTTPLLER
;
A
#
# COMPACT_ATOMS: atom_id res chain seq x y z
N MET A 1 17.20 5.52 55.15
CA MET A 1 16.92 4.13 54.75
C MET A 1 15.45 4.06 54.38
N ILE A 2 15.00 3.69 53.19
CA ILE A 2 15.62 3.16 51.97
C ILE A 2 14.75 3.68 50.81
N VAL A 3 15.42 4.02 49.72
CA VAL A 3 14.92 4.30 48.37
C VAL A 3 14.16 3.09 47.80
N ASP A 4 13.13 3.31 46.98
CA ASP A 4 12.89 2.52 45.74
C ASP A 4 11.66 3.05 44.96
N GLU A 5 11.96 4.00 44.09
CA GLU A 5 11.83 3.94 42.63
C GLU A 5 10.88 2.91 41.94
N MET A 6 10.08 3.48 41.02
CA MET A 6 9.56 2.96 39.72
C MET A 6 8.60 1.75 39.66
N ALA A 7 7.40 2.04 39.13
CA ALA A 7 6.87 1.31 37.99
C ALA A 7 6.08 2.28 37.11
N ASP A 8 6.82 2.85 36.16
CA ASP A 8 6.35 3.52 34.96
C ASP A 8 5.23 2.68 34.31
N LYS A 9 4.02 3.23 34.27
CA LYS A 9 2.94 2.70 33.44
C LYS A 9 2.78 3.66 32.29
N ASP A 10 3.75 3.58 31.37
CA ASP A 10 3.74 4.13 30.02
C ASP A 10 2.31 4.02 29.47
N LYS A 11 1.59 5.15 29.59
CA LYS A 11 0.42 5.39 28.79
C LYS A 11 1.00 5.55 27.40
N SER A 12 1.08 4.43 26.69
CA SER A 12 1.07 4.35 25.24
C SER A 12 -0.14 5.15 24.78
N LYS A 13 0.05 6.47 24.73
CA LYS A 13 -0.76 7.42 24.00
C LYS A 13 -0.66 6.87 22.59
N GLN A 14 -1.63 6.03 22.22
CA GLN A 14 -1.93 5.73 20.85
C GLN A 14 -1.90 7.08 20.16
N LEU A 15 -0.86 7.28 19.38
CA LEU A 15 -0.67 8.43 18.53
C LEU A 15 -1.70 8.24 17.43
N GLN A 16 -2.99 8.42 17.75
CA GLN A 16 -4.06 8.57 16.79
C GLN A 16 -3.73 9.89 16.10
N PRO A 17 -3.13 9.88 14.89
CA PRO A 17 -2.81 11.11 14.22
C PRO A 17 -4.17 11.61 13.77
N LYS A 18 -4.70 12.63 14.46
CA LYS A 18 -6.02 13.23 14.17
C LYS A 18 -6.13 13.81 12.73
N ASN A 19 -5.10 13.64 11.91
CA ASN A 19 -4.97 14.11 10.53
C ASN A 19 -4.61 13.00 9.51
N ILE A 20 -4.89 11.71 9.77
CA ILE A 20 -4.72 10.70 8.71
C ILE A 20 -5.75 10.96 7.59
N PRO A 21 -5.32 11.18 6.33
CA PRO A 21 -6.21 11.36 5.19
C PRO A 21 -7.07 10.12 4.94
N LYS A 22 -8.18 10.28 4.21
CA LYS A 22 -9.17 9.21 4.02
C LYS A 22 -8.57 7.92 3.45
N ASP A 23 -7.62 8.03 2.53
CA ASP A 23 -6.92 6.89 1.94
C ASP A 23 -6.05 6.14 2.97
N GLY A 24 -5.40 6.86 3.89
CA GLY A 24 -4.66 6.24 4.98
C GLY A 24 -5.56 5.48 5.96
N GLN A 25 -6.80 5.93 6.15
CA GLN A 25 -7.79 5.20 6.96
C GLN A 25 -8.22 3.89 6.28
N VAL A 26 -8.31 3.86 4.95
CA VAL A 26 -8.57 2.63 4.18
C VAL A 26 -7.41 1.65 4.35
N ILE A 27 -6.16 2.11 4.26
CA ILE A 27 -4.98 1.27 4.51
C ILE A 27 -4.99 0.70 5.94
N MET A 28 -5.34 1.50 6.94
CA MET A 28 -5.49 1.01 8.32
C MET A 28 -6.57 -0.06 8.45
N ALA A 29 -7.71 0.10 7.77
CA ALA A 29 -8.78 -0.88 7.77
C ALA A 29 -8.32 -2.22 7.16
N ILE A 30 -7.61 -2.17 6.03
CA ILE A 30 -7.03 -3.34 5.37
C ILE A 30 -6.02 -4.04 6.29
N MET A 31 -5.10 -3.28 6.90
CA MET A 31 -4.11 -3.83 7.84
C MET A 31 -4.77 -4.52 9.04
N LYS A 32 -5.85 -3.92 9.56
CA LYS A 32 -6.63 -4.51 10.66
C LYS A 32 -7.33 -5.80 10.24
N GLU A 33 -7.89 -5.86 9.02
CA GLU A 33 -8.52 -7.06 8.48
C GLU A 33 -7.51 -8.19 8.25
N MET A 34 -6.27 -7.85 7.89
CA MET A 34 -5.15 -8.80 7.82
C MET A 34 -4.59 -9.23 9.19
N GLY A 35 -5.13 -8.71 10.30
CA GLY A 35 -4.68 -9.03 11.65
C GLY A 35 -3.41 -8.28 12.11
N ILE A 36 -2.98 -7.23 11.39
CA ILE A 36 -1.82 -6.42 11.76
C ILE A 36 -2.28 -5.34 12.75
N THR A 37 -2.03 -5.57 14.04
CA THR A 37 -2.44 -4.67 15.13
C THR A 37 -1.34 -3.74 15.62
N GLU A 38 -0.08 -4.08 15.34
CA GLU A 38 1.11 -3.31 15.71
C GLU A 38 1.88 -2.90 14.46
N TYR A 39 1.96 -1.60 14.21
CA TYR A 39 2.69 -1.02 13.09
C TYR A 39 3.13 0.40 13.43
N GLU A 40 4.23 0.85 12.81
CA GLU A 40 4.67 2.23 12.97
C GLU A 40 3.75 3.18 12.17
N PRO A 41 3.50 4.41 12.65
CA PRO A 41 2.70 5.39 11.91
C PRO A 41 3.21 5.67 10.49
N LYS A 42 4.53 5.53 10.27
CA LYS A 42 5.17 5.70 8.95
C LYS A 42 4.76 4.64 7.95
N THR A 43 4.43 3.42 8.39
CA THR A 43 4.00 2.32 7.52
C THR A 43 2.74 2.68 6.75
N ILE A 44 1.80 3.40 7.37
CA ILE A 44 0.58 3.88 6.70
C ILE A 44 0.92 4.84 5.56
N VAL A 45 1.83 5.79 5.80
CA VAL A 45 2.27 6.75 4.77
C VAL A 45 2.97 6.03 3.62
N GLN A 46 3.88 5.12 3.94
CA GLN A 46 4.61 4.35 2.92
C GLN A 46 3.72 3.45 2.07
N LEU A 47 2.75 2.75 2.69
CA LEU A 47 1.79 1.93 1.97
C LEU A 47 0.87 2.78 1.09
N THR A 48 0.45 3.94 1.60
CA THR A 48 -0.35 4.89 0.81
C THR A 48 0.43 5.36 -0.42
N GLU A 49 1.69 5.79 -0.24
CA GLU A 49 2.57 6.18 -1.35
C GLU A 49 2.84 5.05 -2.34
N PHE A 50 3.00 3.82 -1.84
CA PHE A 50 3.17 2.64 -2.68
C PHE A 50 1.95 2.43 -3.59
N VAL A 51 0.74 2.49 -3.05
CA VAL A 51 -0.49 2.34 -3.84
C VAL A 51 -0.60 3.43 -4.91
N TYR A 52 -0.30 4.69 -4.57
CA TYR A 52 -0.32 5.78 -5.56
C TYR A 52 0.72 5.59 -6.67
N ARG A 53 1.95 5.23 -6.32
CA ARG A 53 3.00 4.95 -7.32
C ARG A 53 2.64 3.77 -8.20
N TYR A 54 2.12 2.70 -7.61
CA TYR A 54 1.69 1.51 -8.35
C TYR A 54 0.57 1.85 -9.34
N ALA A 55 -0.51 2.48 -8.87
CA ALA A 55 -1.63 2.88 -9.72
C ALA A 55 -1.19 3.83 -10.85
N THR A 56 -0.30 4.78 -10.56
CA THR A 56 0.23 5.69 -11.58
C THR A 56 1.06 4.95 -12.63
N SER A 57 1.94 4.04 -12.22
CA SER A 57 2.74 3.21 -13.14
C SER A 57 1.85 2.38 -14.08
N ILE A 58 0.84 1.70 -13.53
CA ILE A 58 -0.10 0.90 -14.33
C ILE A 58 -0.86 1.77 -15.32
N LEU A 59 -1.30 2.96 -14.92
CA LEU A 59 -2.03 3.87 -15.80
C LEU A 59 -1.14 4.47 -16.90
N GLU A 60 0.13 4.74 -16.61
CA GLU A 60 1.12 5.18 -17.61
C GLU A 60 1.38 4.09 -18.66
N GLU A 61 1.56 2.84 -18.23
CA GLU A 61 1.70 1.67 -19.10
C GLU A 61 0.44 1.44 -19.94
N ALA A 62 -0.74 1.47 -19.32
CA ALA A 62 -2.03 1.36 -20.02
C ALA A 62 -2.21 2.46 -21.08
N ARG A 63 -1.78 3.69 -20.79
CA ARG A 63 -1.81 4.80 -21.75
C ARG A 63 -0.88 4.55 -22.94
N MET A 64 0.29 3.94 -22.72
CA MET A 64 1.18 3.54 -23.81
C MET A 64 0.52 2.50 -24.73
N TYR A 65 -0.18 1.51 -24.16
CA TYR A 65 -0.88 0.49 -24.94
C TYR A 65 -2.08 1.05 -25.72
N ALA A 66 -2.85 1.96 -25.11
CA ALA A 66 -3.94 2.65 -25.79
C ALA A 66 -3.43 3.51 -26.97
N ASN A 67 -2.32 4.23 -26.79
CA ASN A 67 -1.66 5.00 -27.84
C ASN A 67 -1.16 4.10 -28.99
N ASN A 68 -0.60 2.93 -28.66
CA ASN A 68 -0.17 1.94 -29.65
C ASN A 68 -1.35 1.44 -30.51
N SER A 69 -2.53 1.34 -29.91
CA SER A 69 -3.79 0.98 -30.60
C SER A 69 -4.46 2.15 -31.31
N LYS A 70 -3.84 3.35 -31.34
CA LYS A 70 -4.38 4.60 -31.89
C LYS A 70 -5.73 5.03 -31.27
N LYS A 71 -6.03 4.55 -30.06
CA LYS A 71 -7.24 4.94 -29.33
C LYS A 71 -7.03 6.31 -28.66
N LYS A 72 -8.06 7.16 -28.68
CA LYS A 72 -8.04 8.47 -27.99
C LYS A 72 -8.37 8.36 -26.50
N PHE A 73 -9.03 7.29 -26.10
CA PHE A 73 -9.45 7.03 -24.72
C PHE A 73 -8.87 5.70 -24.27
N LEU A 74 -8.63 5.61 -22.96
CA LEU A 74 -8.12 4.41 -22.31
C LEU A 74 -9.31 3.51 -21.97
N ASP A 75 -9.23 2.25 -22.39
CA ASP A 75 -10.27 1.25 -22.13
C ASP A 75 -9.86 0.32 -20.98
N ALA A 76 -10.84 -0.41 -20.42
CA ALA A 76 -10.59 -1.41 -19.39
C ALA A 76 -9.64 -2.53 -19.86
N ASP A 77 -9.66 -2.85 -21.16
CA ASP A 77 -8.77 -3.84 -21.77
C ASP A 77 -7.30 -3.39 -21.72
N ASP A 78 -7.03 -2.10 -21.91
CA ASP A 78 -5.66 -1.57 -21.87
C ASP A 78 -5.09 -1.61 -20.45
N VAL A 79 -5.93 -1.36 -19.43
CA VAL A 79 -5.56 -1.50 -18.01
C VAL A 79 -5.34 -2.96 -17.65
N ARG A 80 -6.19 -3.87 -18.14
CA ARG A 80 -6.05 -5.30 -17.90
C ARG A 80 -4.76 -5.85 -18.50
N LEU A 81 -4.43 -5.42 -19.72
CA LEU A 81 -3.18 -5.78 -20.39
C LEU A 81 -1.97 -5.25 -19.62
N ALA A 82 -1.99 -3.98 -19.21
CA ALA A 82 -0.92 -3.41 -18.40
C ALA A 82 -0.73 -4.20 -17.11
N LEU A 83 -1.80 -4.44 -16.34
CA LEU A 83 -1.73 -5.17 -15.09
C LEU A 83 -1.12 -6.56 -15.24
N GLN A 84 -1.47 -7.30 -16.30
CA GLN A 84 -0.91 -8.62 -16.56
C GLN A 84 0.60 -8.55 -16.81
N LEU A 85 1.05 -7.65 -17.70
CA LEU A 85 2.46 -7.51 -18.04
C LEU A 85 3.31 -6.98 -16.87
N THR A 86 2.79 -6.01 -16.11
CA THR A 86 3.48 -5.52 -14.92
C THR A 86 3.57 -6.60 -13.85
N SER A 87 2.56 -7.48 -13.71
CA SER A 87 2.58 -8.56 -12.72
C SER A 87 3.65 -9.61 -12.98
N GLU A 88 3.90 -9.93 -14.26
CA GLU A 88 4.94 -10.86 -14.69
C GLU A 88 6.35 -10.34 -14.40
N SER A 89 6.53 -9.02 -14.38
CA SER A 89 7.81 -8.37 -14.10
C SER A 89 8.04 -8.08 -12.61
N THR A 90 6.98 -7.75 -11.87
CA THR A 90 7.07 -7.24 -10.50
C THR A 90 7.01 -8.35 -9.45
N PHE A 91 6.29 -9.43 -9.72
CA PHE A 91 6.12 -10.52 -8.77
C PHE A 91 6.89 -11.75 -9.24
N THR A 92 7.97 -12.08 -8.54
CA THR A 92 8.61 -13.38 -8.70
C THR A 92 7.78 -14.41 -7.93
N THR A 93 6.84 -15.07 -8.62
CA THR A 93 6.28 -16.31 -8.06
C THR A 93 7.40 -17.35 -8.07
N PRO A 94 7.79 -17.92 -6.91
CA PRO A 94 8.70 -19.06 -6.91
C PRO A 94 8.06 -20.16 -7.77
N LEU A 95 8.82 -20.66 -8.74
CA LEU A 95 8.39 -21.79 -9.57
C LEU A 95 8.10 -22.96 -8.64
N LEU A 96 6.82 -23.33 -8.47
CA LEU A 96 6.48 -24.56 -7.75
C LEU A 96 7.27 -25.71 -8.38
N GLU A 97 8.04 -26.41 -7.53
CA GLU A 97 8.63 -27.72 -7.83
C GLU A 97 7.59 -28.61 -8.52
N ARG A 98 8.01 -29.25 -9.62
CA ARG A 98 7.30 -30.37 -10.23
C ARG A 98 7.53 -31.65 -9.45
#